data_AF-A0A947CIT0-F1
#
_entry.id   AF-A0A947CIT0-F1
#
_cell.length_a   1.000
_cell.length_b   1.000
_cell.length_c   1.000
_cell.angle_alpha   90.00
_cell.angle_beta   90.00
_cell.angle_gamma   90.00
#
_symmetry.space_group_name_H-M   'P 1'
#
loop_
_entity.id
_entity.type
_entity.pdbx_description
1 polymer ?
#
loop_
_entity_poly.entity_id
_entity_poly.type
_entity_poly.pdbx_seq_one_letter_code
_entity_poly.pdbx_strand_id
1 'polypeptide(L)'
;GMNITLFTAAGVLFYNATGKYIPAVGVLTIGLVHAAHMFIPNHQLSFTLPVWLVMTHATVIATFVHGLEDKRPRFDRRGLVGLGIGWGFWSAALLGAGVLSAGSLWPEEAALGGIVYPLLAVAGFAGVARWKTRVVSGRVAAEKLKRYGAMWQSLYGAAWLLALGLRTEALWIGLLAVVGFGAMTLIKEVSGLSGRPLEFRV
;
A
#
# COMPACT_ATOMS: atom_id res chain seq x y z
N GLY A 1 -10.06 18.96 -7.88
CA GLY A 1 -9.52 18.00 -8.87
C GLY A 1 -8.10 18.35 -9.28
N MET A 2 -7.94 19.33 -10.19
CA MET A 2 -6.67 19.64 -10.87
C MET A 2 -5.46 19.91 -9.94
N ASN A 3 -5.67 20.58 -8.80
CA ASN A 3 -4.58 20.86 -7.84
C ASN A 3 -4.02 19.59 -7.17
N ILE A 4 -4.87 18.60 -6.85
CA ILE A 4 -4.44 17.35 -6.19
C ILE A 4 -3.64 16.48 -7.17
N THR A 5 -4.06 16.47 -8.44
CA THR A 5 -3.34 15.77 -9.51
C THR A 5 -1.96 16.38 -9.75
N LEU A 6 -1.86 17.73 -9.71
CA LEU A 6 -0.59 18.45 -9.80
C LEU A 6 0.33 18.17 -8.61
N PHE A 7 -0.20 18.15 -7.38
CA PHE A 7 0.57 17.76 -6.21
C PHE A 7 1.05 16.30 -6.27
N THR A 8 0.23 15.40 -6.82
CA THR A 8 0.62 13.99 -7.03
C THR A 8 1.73 13.89 -8.05
N ALA A 9 1.61 14.56 -9.20
CA ALA A 9 2.64 14.62 -10.23
C ALA A 9 3.94 15.25 -9.72
N ALA A 10 3.84 16.33 -8.94
CA ALA A 10 4.98 16.97 -8.29
C ALA A 10 5.64 16.05 -7.25
N GLY A 11 4.87 15.31 -6.47
CA GLY A 11 5.37 14.29 -5.54
C GLY A 11 6.10 13.15 -6.27
N VAL A 12 5.59 12.70 -7.42
CA VAL A 12 6.25 11.71 -8.28
C VAL A 12 7.55 12.26 -8.87
N LEU A 13 7.57 13.53 -9.30
CA LEU A 13 8.79 14.20 -9.80
C LEU A 13 9.83 14.38 -8.68
N PHE A 14 9.40 14.77 -7.48
CA PHE A 14 10.26 14.86 -6.30
C PHE A 14 10.83 13.48 -5.93
N TYR A 15 10.02 12.41 -5.95
CA TYR A 15 10.52 11.04 -5.79
C TYR A 15 11.61 10.70 -6.81
N ASN A 16 11.41 11.04 -8.08
CA ASN A 16 12.40 10.79 -9.12
C ASN A 16 13.68 11.61 -8.93
N ALA A 17 13.60 12.81 -8.35
CA ALA A 17 14.75 13.68 -8.07
C ALA A 17 15.53 13.29 -6.81
N THR A 18 14.84 12.98 -5.71
CA THR A 18 15.44 12.82 -4.37
C THR A 18 15.60 11.35 -3.96
N GLY A 19 14.74 10.46 -4.47
CA GLY A 19 14.75 9.03 -4.14
C GLY A 19 16.02 8.31 -4.58
N LYS A 20 16.77 8.88 -5.53
CA LYS A 20 18.06 8.36 -5.99
C LYS A 20 19.18 8.51 -4.94
N TYR A 21 19.04 9.44 -4.00
CA TYR A 21 20.11 9.81 -3.06
C TYR A 21 19.77 9.50 -1.59
N ILE A 22 18.48 9.44 -1.22
CA ILE A 22 18.04 9.13 0.16
C ILE A 22 16.94 8.05 0.12
N PRO A 23 17.26 6.77 0.41
CA PRO A 23 16.31 5.65 0.37
C PRO A 23 15.02 5.88 1.19
N ALA A 24 15.15 6.54 2.34
CA ALA A 24 14.03 6.86 3.24
C ALA A 24 13.00 7.78 2.59
N VAL A 25 13.47 8.79 1.85
CA VAL A 25 12.60 9.70 1.11
C VAL A 25 11.85 8.92 0.04
N GLY A 26 12.57 8.08 -0.73
CA GLY A 26 11.96 7.26 -1.76
C GLY A 26 10.82 6.38 -1.25
N VAL A 27 11.09 5.61 -0.19
CA VAL A 27 10.10 4.71 0.42
C VAL A 27 8.90 5.47 0.99
N LEU A 28 9.12 6.62 1.61
CA LEU A 28 8.02 7.46 2.11
C LEU A 28 7.17 8.00 0.97
N THR A 29 7.78 8.48 -0.12
CA THR A 29 7.03 9.02 -1.25
C THR A 29 6.18 7.94 -1.93
N ILE A 30 6.62 6.68 -1.99
CA ILE A 30 5.77 5.58 -2.48
C ILE A 30 4.46 5.52 -1.67
N GLY A 31 4.55 5.61 -0.34
CA GLY A 31 3.37 5.67 0.53
C GLY A 31 2.49 6.87 0.23
N LEU A 32 3.07 8.06 0.13
CA LEU A 32 2.35 9.30 -0.15
C LEU A 32 1.67 9.30 -1.52
N VAL A 33 2.29 8.71 -2.53
CA VAL A 33 1.70 8.56 -3.86
C VAL A 33 0.48 7.67 -3.79
N HIS A 34 0.52 6.56 -3.04
CA HIS A 34 -0.67 5.70 -2.85
C HIS A 34 -1.78 6.44 -2.09
N ALA A 35 -1.42 7.22 -1.06
CA ALA A 35 -2.37 8.07 -0.34
C ALA A 35 -3.05 9.08 -1.29
N ALA A 36 -2.25 9.75 -2.13
CA ALA A 36 -2.72 10.77 -3.06
C ALA A 36 -3.73 10.22 -4.07
N HIS A 37 -3.51 9.00 -4.59
CA HIS A 37 -4.48 8.34 -5.48
C HIS A 37 -5.83 8.10 -4.79
N MET A 38 -5.84 7.77 -3.49
CA MET A 38 -7.09 7.59 -2.74
C MET A 38 -7.82 8.90 -2.42
N PHE A 39 -7.14 10.05 -2.50
CA PHE A 39 -7.78 11.36 -2.39
C PHE A 39 -8.49 11.83 -3.64
N ILE A 40 -8.22 11.21 -4.79
CA ILE A 40 -8.93 11.53 -6.04
C ILE A 40 -10.44 11.33 -5.87
N PRO A 41 -10.95 10.17 -5.37
CA PRO A 41 -12.36 10.02 -5.06
C PRO A 41 -12.78 10.71 -3.75
N ASN A 42 -11.89 10.83 -2.76
CA ASN A 42 -12.18 11.40 -1.44
C ASN A 42 -11.74 12.87 -1.32
N HIS A 43 -12.35 13.74 -2.13
CA HIS A 43 -11.99 15.17 -2.20
C HIS A 43 -12.40 15.98 -0.96
N GLN A 44 -13.35 15.48 -0.16
CA GLN A 44 -13.86 16.14 1.05
C GLN A 44 -13.10 15.72 2.32
N LEU A 45 -12.10 14.84 2.20
CA LEU A 45 -11.34 14.29 3.33
C LEU A 45 -12.21 13.63 4.40
N SER A 46 -13.43 13.20 4.06
CA SER A 46 -14.43 12.71 5.01
C SER A 46 -14.01 11.42 5.70
N PHE A 47 -13.19 10.59 5.02
CA PHE A 47 -12.72 9.33 5.58
C PHE A 47 -11.24 9.06 5.28
N THR A 48 -10.36 9.49 6.18
CA THR A 48 -8.89 9.43 5.99
C THR A 48 -8.24 8.15 6.52
N LEU A 49 -8.95 7.35 7.34
CA LEU A 49 -8.43 6.07 7.86
C LEU A 49 -8.06 5.05 6.75
N PRO A 50 -8.87 4.85 5.70
CA PRO A 50 -8.46 3.98 4.58
C PRO A 50 -7.22 4.48 3.86
N VAL A 51 -7.13 5.79 3.65
CA VAL A 51 -5.98 6.45 3.00
C VAL A 51 -4.72 6.21 3.83
N TRP A 52 -4.82 6.37 5.15
CA TRP A 52 -3.72 6.18 6.09
C TRP A 52 -3.25 4.72 6.12
N LEU A 53 -4.17 3.77 6.13
CA LEU A 53 -3.85 2.34 6.11
C LEU A 53 -3.10 1.97 4.83
N VAL A 54 -3.57 2.47 3.68
CA VAL A 54 -2.94 2.23 2.38
C VAL A 54 -1.55 2.84 2.30
N MET A 55 -1.38 4.09 2.76
CA MET A 55 -0.09 4.75 2.86
C MET A 55 0.89 3.92 3.68
N THR A 56 0.47 3.53 4.88
CA THR A 56 1.29 2.76 5.84
C THR A 56 1.67 1.41 5.26
N HIS A 57 0.72 0.69 4.68
CA HIS A 57 0.98 -0.59 4.02
C HIS A 57 1.99 -0.45 2.89
N ALA A 58 1.82 0.52 2.00
CA ALA A 58 2.73 0.75 0.89
C ALA A 58 4.15 1.10 1.37
N THR A 59 4.28 1.96 2.39
CA THR A 59 5.56 2.29 3.03
C THR A 59 6.24 1.07 3.66
N VAL A 60 5.49 0.27 4.40
CA VAL A 60 5.99 -0.96 5.03
C VAL A 60 6.48 -1.95 3.97
N ILE A 61 5.69 -2.17 2.91
CA ILE A 61 6.06 -3.08 1.82
C ILE A 61 7.30 -2.59 1.08
N ALA A 62 7.36 -1.31 0.73
CA ALA A 62 8.52 -0.72 0.08
C ALA A 62 9.78 -0.84 0.96
N THR A 63 9.66 -0.69 2.27
CA THR A 63 10.77 -0.89 3.22
C THR A 63 11.28 -2.32 3.20
N PHE A 64 10.39 -3.31 3.36
CA PHE A 64 10.77 -4.72 3.34
C PHE A 64 11.36 -5.14 2.00
N VAL A 65 10.75 -4.69 0.89
CA VAL A 65 11.24 -4.93 -0.46
C VAL A 65 12.64 -4.35 -0.65
N HIS A 66 12.89 -3.12 -0.21
CA HIS A 66 14.22 -2.51 -0.32
C HIS A 66 15.29 -3.32 0.40
N GLY A 67 14.96 -3.82 1.60
CA GLY A 67 15.82 -4.72 2.37
C GLY A 67 16.05 -6.07 1.66
N LEU A 68 14.98 -6.71 1.17
CA LEU A 68 15.05 -8.00 0.49
C LEU A 68 15.76 -7.94 -0.87
N GLU A 69 15.70 -6.80 -1.57
CA GLU A 69 16.44 -6.58 -2.82
C GLU A 69 17.89 -6.15 -2.60
N ASP A 70 18.34 -6.00 -1.34
CA ASP A 70 19.68 -5.52 -0.99
C ASP A 70 20.04 -4.22 -1.72
N LYS A 71 19.04 -3.34 -1.93
CA LYS A 71 19.20 -2.11 -2.70
C LYS A 71 20.21 -1.19 -2.03
N ARG A 72 21.10 -0.64 -2.85
CA ARG A 72 22.09 0.37 -2.43
C ARG A 72 21.56 1.77 -2.74
N PRO A 73 21.74 2.76 -1.84
CA PRO A 73 22.30 2.66 -0.50
C PRO A 73 21.42 1.82 0.45
N ARG A 74 22.05 1.07 1.36
CA ARG A 74 21.33 0.34 2.42
C ARG A 74 20.70 1.33 3.39
N PHE A 75 19.59 0.94 4.01
CA PHE A 75 19.02 1.69 5.12
C PHE A 75 19.99 1.71 6.30
N ASP A 76 20.49 2.90 6.63
CA ASP A 76 21.15 3.12 7.89
C ASP A 76 20.10 3.38 8.99
N ARG A 77 20.51 3.28 10.25
CA ARG A 77 19.60 3.48 11.39
C ARG A 77 19.00 4.90 11.39
N ARG A 78 19.74 5.90 10.92
CA ARG A 78 19.24 7.29 10.83
C ARG A 78 18.19 7.42 9.73
N GLY A 79 18.36 6.74 8.59
CA GLY A 79 17.38 6.66 7.53
C GLY A 79 16.08 6.01 7.97
N LEU A 80 16.14 4.95 8.78
CA LEU A 80 14.93 4.36 9.39
C LEU A 80 14.23 5.30 10.37
N VAL A 81 14.99 6.03 11.20
CA VAL A 81 14.42 7.05 12.09
C VAL A 81 13.78 8.18 11.28
N GLY A 82 14.46 8.67 10.24
CA GLY A 82 13.93 9.70 9.34
C GLY A 82 12.67 9.24 8.60
N LEU A 83 12.62 7.98 8.16
CA LEU A 83 11.42 7.37 7.59
C LEU A 83 10.27 7.35 8.62
N GLY A 84 10.56 6.95 9.87
CA GLY A 84 9.58 6.94 10.95
C GLY A 84 9.05 8.35 11.28
N ILE A 85 9.92 9.36 11.36
CA ILE A 85 9.54 10.76 11.57
C ILE A 85 8.67 11.25 10.42
N GLY A 86 9.09 11.03 9.18
CA GLY A 86 8.33 11.45 8.00
C GLY A 86 6.97 10.76 7.91
N TRP A 87 6.91 9.46 8.15
CA TRP A 87 5.66 8.71 8.24
C TRP A 87 4.76 9.24 9.36
N GLY A 88 5.31 9.52 10.54
CA GLY A 88 4.59 10.08 11.68
C GLY A 88 4.02 11.47 11.38
N PHE A 89 4.83 12.35 10.80
CA PHE A 89 4.42 13.69 10.35
C PHE A 89 3.23 13.60 9.37
N TRP A 90 3.36 12.79 8.32
CA TRP A 90 2.30 12.65 7.33
C TRP A 90 1.07 11.92 7.87
N SER A 91 1.23 10.98 8.81
CA SER A 91 0.11 10.37 9.52
C SER A 91 -0.67 11.39 10.33
N ALA A 92 0.04 12.25 11.09
CA ALA A 92 -0.58 13.31 11.86
C ALA A 92 -1.27 14.35 10.96
N ALA A 93 -0.63 14.76 9.86
CA ALA A 93 -1.22 15.67 8.90
C ALA A 93 -2.48 15.09 8.24
N LEU A 94 -2.43 13.82 7.80
CA LEU A 94 -3.53 13.12 7.15
C LEU A 94 -4.73 12.93 8.08
N LEU A 95 -4.50 12.39 9.27
CA LEU A 95 -5.54 12.12 10.24
C LEU A 95 -6.08 13.43 10.84
N GLY A 96 -5.20 14.38 11.14
CA GLY A 96 -5.57 15.71 11.63
C GLY A 96 -6.43 16.48 10.63
N ALA A 97 -6.07 16.46 9.33
CA ALA A 97 -6.89 17.06 8.28
C ALA A 97 -8.28 16.40 8.21
N GLY A 98 -8.36 15.06 8.35
CA GLY A 98 -9.63 14.35 8.43
C GLY A 98 -10.50 14.81 9.59
N VAL A 99 -9.94 14.94 10.80
CA VAL A 99 -10.68 15.44 11.97
C VAL A 99 -11.15 16.88 11.77
N LEU A 100 -10.30 17.75 11.22
CA LEU A 100 -10.65 19.15 10.98
C LEU A 100 -11.73 19.31 9.91
N SER A 101 -11.78 18.41 8.92
CA SER A 101 -12.78 18.44 7.84
C SER A 101 -14.09 17.74 8.21
N ALA A 102 -14.03 16.61 8.90
CA ALA A 102 -15.19 15.74 9.17
C ALA A 102 -15.64 15.72 10.64
N GLY A 103 -14.93 16.39 11.54
CA GLY A 103 -15.20 16.39 12.99
C GLY A 103 -14.74 15.13 13.73
N SER A 104 -14.58 14.00 13.03
CA SER A 104 -14.18 12.72 13.58
C SER A 104 -13.29 11.94 12.61
N LEU A 105 -12.46 11.02 13.14
CA LEU A 105 -11.73 10.05 12.31
C LEU A 105 -12.60 8.90 11.83
N TRP A 106 -13.64 8.58 12.61
CA TRP A 106 -14.57 7.50 12.34
C TRP A 106 -15.90 8.09 11.87
N PRO A 107 -16.46 7.62 10.74
CA PRO A 107 -17.72 8.11 10.22
C PRO A 107 -18.84 7.81 11.23
N GLU A 108 -19.70 8.80 11.50
CA GLU A 108 -20.75 8.72 12.52
C GLU A 108 -21.79 7.64 12.20
N GLU A 109 -21.99 7.35 10.92
CA GLU A 109 -22.93 6.37 10.42
C GLU A 109 -22.43 4.92 10.59
N ALA A 110 -21.13 4.73 10.83
CA ALA A 110 -20.52 3.41 10.91
C ALA A 110 -20.44 2.91 12.35
N ALA A 111 -20.87 1.68 12.59
CA ALA A 111 -20.69 1.03 13.89
C ALA A 111 -19.20 0.87 14.21
N LEU A 112 -18.76 1.26 15.41
CA LEU A 112 -17.36 1.11 15.86
C LEU A 112 -16.83 -0.33 15.71
N GLY A 113 -17.70 -1.34 15.88
CA GLY A 113 -17.36 -2.74 15.66
C GLY A 113 -16.89 -3.06 14.24
N GLY A 114 -17.23 -2.22 13.25
CA GLY A 114 -16.79 -2.35 11.86
C GLY A 114 -15.27 -2.29 11.69
N ILE A 115 -14.52 -1.70 12.64
CA ILE A 115 -13.05 -1.68 12.62
C ILE A 115 -12.43 -3.08 12.58
N VAL A 116 -13.16 -4.11 13.01
CA VAL A 116 -12.67 -5.49 13.00
C VAL A 116 -12.31 -5.96 11.58
N TYR A 117 -13.04 -5.53 10.55
CA TYR A 117 -12.80 -5.95 9.18
C TYR A 117 -11.44 -5.50 8.62
N PRO A 118 -11.07 -4.21 8.66
CA PRO A 118 -9.73 -3.78 8.22
C PRO A 118 -8.62 -4.36 9.10
N LEU A 119 -8.85 -4.55 10.41
CA LEU A 119 -7.86 -5.22 11.28
C LEU A 119 -7.62 -6.69 10.88
N LEU A 120 -8.69 -7.43 10.57
CA LEU A 120 -8.58 -8.79 10.04
C LEU A 120 -7.89 -8.81 8.67
N ALA A 121 -8.13 -7.81 7.82
CA ALA A 121 -7.44 -7.69 6.54
C ALA A 121 -5.93 -7.46 6.72
N VAL A 122 -5.51 -6.65 7.70
CA VAL A 122 -4.09 -6.45 8.05
C VAL A 122 -3.47 -7.73 8.59
N ALA A 123 -4.15 -8.41 9.52
CA ALA A 123 -3.68 -9.68 10.07
C ALA A 123 -3.56 -10.76 8.98
N GLY A 124 -4.56 -10.83 8.09
CA GLY A 124 -4.58 -11.71 6.93
C GLY A 124 -3.40 -11.43 5.99
N PHE A 125 -3.11 -10.16 5.72
CA PHE A 125 -1.95 -9.79 4.93
C PHE A 125 -0.64 -10.25 5.57
N ALA A 126 -0.46 -9.97 6.86
CA ALA A 126 0.74 -10.37 7.59
C ALA A 126 0.94 -11.89 7.56
N GLY A 127 -0.15 -12.66 7.74
CA GLY A 127 -0.16 -14.11 7.62
C GLY A 127 0.25 -14.60 6.23
N VAL A 128 -0.37 -14.06 5.17
CA VAL A 128 -0.06 -14.41 3.78
C VAL A 128 1.37 -14.02 3.41
N ALA A 129 1.80 -12.81 3.76
CA ALA A 129 3.14 -12.31 3.50
C ALA A 129 4.17 -13.24 4.16
N ARG A 130 4.01 -13.55 5.45
CA ARG A 130 4.89 -14.48 6.18
C ARG A 130 4.88 -15.87 5.56
N TRP A 131 3.71 -16.42 5.25
CA TRP A 131 3.60 -17.75 4.65
C TRP A 131 4.31 -17.83 3.28
N LYS A 132 4.14 -16.81 2.44
CA LYS A 132 4.69 -16.79 1.08
C LYS A 132 6.18 -16.47 1.03
N THR A 133 6.73 -15.79 2.04
CA THR A 133 8.16 -15.42 2.11
C THR A 133 8.99 -16.35 3.01
N ARG A 134 8.39 -17.16 3.90
CA ARG A 134 9.18 -17.99 4.85
C ARG A 134 10.17 -18.97 4.22
N VAL A 135 9.91 -19.46 3.01
CA VAL A 135 10.73 -20.49 2.32
C VAL A 135 11.64 -19.89 1.25
N VAL A 136 11.48 -18.61 0.93
CA VAL A 136 12.21 -17.95 -0.17
C VAL A 136 12.91 -16.71 0.35
N SER A 137 14.11 -16.42 -0.16
CA SER A 137 14.91 -15.29 0.29
C SER A 137 15.22 -14.31 -0.85
N GLY A 138 15.72 -13.14 -0.47
CA GLY A 138 16.21 -12.12 -1.40
C GLY A 138 15.15 -11.62 -2.40
N ARG A 139 15.56 -11.52 -3.66
CA ARG A 139 14.76 -10.95 -4.75
C ARG A 139 13.44 -11.69 -5.01
N VAL A 140 13.41 -13.02 -4.83
CA VAL A 140 12.18 -13.81 -5.03
C VAL A 140 11.15 -13.49 -3.96
N ALA A 141 11.58 -13.33 -2.70
CA ALA A 141 10.71 -12.89 -1.61
C ALA A 141 10.20 -11.45 -1.86
N ALA A 142 11.07 -10.56 -2.31
CA ALA A 142 10.71 -9.18 -2.64
C ALA A 142 9.64 -9.11 -3.73
N GLU A 143 9.79 -9.89 -4.81
CA GLU A 143 8.79 -9.94 -5.87
C GLU A 143 7.43 -10.44 -5.38
N LYS A 144 7.40 -11.48 -4.55
CA LYS A 144 6.15 -11.96 -3.95
C LYS A 144 5.53 -10.85 -3.11
N LEU A 145 6.31 -10.19 -2.26
CA LEU A 145 5.82 -9.15 -1.39
C LEU A 145 5.27 -7.94 -2.16
N LYS A 146 5.92 -7.52 -3.26
CA LYS A 146 5.39 -6.49 -4.18
C LYS A 146 4.02 -6.88 -4.74
N ARG A 147 3.90 -8.10 -5.27
CA ARG A 147 2.67 -8.58 -5.92
C ARG A 147 1.52 -8.72 -4.94
N TYR A 148 1.73 -9.47 -3.85
CA TYR A 148 0.70 -9.64 -2.82
C TYR A 148 0.37 -8.30 -2.16
N GLY A 149 1.38 -7.46 -1.87
CA GLY A 149 1.19 -6.15 -1.27
C GLY A 149 0.33 -5.21 -2.13
N ALA A 150 0.59 -5.15 -3.44
CA ALA A 150 -0.19 -4.33 -4.37
C ALA A 150 -1.63 -4.84 -4.51
N MET A 151 -1.82 -6.15 -4.69
CA MET A 151 -3.16 -6.72 -4.84
C MET A 151 -4.01 -6.60 -3.57
N TRP A 152 -3.39 -6.62 -2.39
CA TRP A 152 -4.10 -6.54 -1.11
C TRP A 152 -4.87 -5.24 -0.89
N GLN A 153 -4.52 -4.18 -1.63
CA GLN A 153 -5.22 -2.90 -1.61
C GLN A 153 -6.71 -3.05 -1.92
N SER A 154 -7.07 -3.95 -2.83
CA SER A 154 -8.47 -4.27 -3.17
C SER A 154 -9.22 -4.92 -2.00
N LEU A 155 -8.54 -5.78 -1.23
CA LEU A 155 -9.11 -6.40 -0.02
C LEU A 155 -9.28 -5.39 1.11
N TYR A 156 -8.38 -4.41 1.24
CA TYR A 156 -8.63 -3.28 2.15
C TYR A 156 -9.86 -2.48 1.73
N GLY A 157 -10.05 -2.23 0.43
CA GLY A 157 -11.27 -1.61 -0.08
C GLY A 157 -12.53 -2.36 0.33
N ALA A 158 -12.57 -3.68 0.09
CA ALA A 158 -13.68 -4.53 0.51
C ALA A 158 -13.89 -4.52 2.05
N ALA A 159 -12.81 -4.58 2.83
CA ALA A 159 -12.88 -4.55 4.29
C ALA A 159 -13.43 -3.22 4.83
N TRP A 160 -13.07 -2.10 4.22
CA TRP A 160 -13.62 -0.80 4.58
C TRP A 160 -15.08 -0.65 4.17
N LEU A 161 -15.49 -1.19 3.02
CA LEU A 161 -16.91 -1.24 2.64
C LEU A 161 -17.73 -2.07 3.63
N LEU A 162 -17.21 -3.21 4.11
CA LEU A 162 -17.85 -3.98 5.18
C LEU A 162 -17.94 -3.20 6.49
N ALA A 163 -16.89 -2.44 6.85
CA ALA A 163 -16.89 -1.60 8.04
C ALA A 163 -17.97 -0.50 7.99
N LEU A 164 -18.27 0.01 6.79
CA LEU A 164 -19.34 0.98 6.52
C LEU A 164 -20.73 0.34 6.35
N GLY A 165 -20.85 -1.00 6.46
CA GLY A 165 -22.12 -1.71 6.27
C GLY A 165 -22.53 -1.90 4.80
N LEU A 166 -21.69 -1.49 3.84
CA LEU A 166 -21.90 -1.58 2.40
C LEU A 166 -21.59 -3.00 1.89
N ARG A 167 -22.43 -3.96 2.26
CA ARG A 167 -22.20 -5.39 2.03
C ARG A 167 -22.17 -5.76 0.55
N THR A 168 -23.06 -5.19 -0.26
CA THR A 168 -23.17 -5.52 -1.69
C THR A 168 -21.94 -5.03 -2.46
N GLU A 169 -21.52 -3.80 -2.20
CA GLU A 169 -20.33 -3.19 -2.77
C GLU A 169 -19.07 -3.94 -2.34
N ALA A 170 -18.98 -4.30 -1.05
CA ALA A 170 -17.90 -5.12 -0.53
C ALA A 170 -17.82 -6.48 -1.23
N LEU A 171 -18.96 -7.12 -1.51
CA LEU A 171 -19.00 -8.39 -2.25
C LEU A 171 -18.46 -8.23 -3.68
N TRP A 172 -18.86 -7.19 -4.40
CA TRP A 172 -18.36 -6.96 -5.76
C TRP A 172 -16.86 -6.67 -5.80
N ILE A 173 -16.36 -5.81 -4.91
CA ILE A 173 -14.94 -5.51 -4.81
C ILE A 173 -14.15 -6.75 -4.34
N GLY A 174 -14.70 -7.50 -3.38
CA GLY A 174 -14.12 -8.76 -2.91
C GLY A 174 -14.03 -9.82 -4.00
N LEU A 175 -15.08 -9.98 -4.81
CA LEU A 175 -15.07 -10.90 -5.95
C LEU A 175 -14.03 -10.49 -6.98
N LEU A 176 -13.96 -9.20 -7.32
CA LEU A 176 -12.95 -8.67 -8.24
C LEU A 176 -11.53 -8.91 -7.71
N ALA A 177 -11.32 -8.73 -6.40
CA ALA A 177 -10.05 -9.04 -5.75
C ALA A 177 -9.69 -10.52 -5.92
N VAL A 178 -10.61 -11.43 -5.61
CA VAL A 178 -10.41 -12.89 -5.76
C VAL A 178 -10.07 -13.26 -7.21
N VAL A 179 -10.80 -12.73 -8.20
CA VAL A 179 -10.52 -12.94 -9.62
C VAL A 179 -9.12 -12.41 -9.97
N GLY A 180 -8.75 -11.22 -9.50
CA GLY A 180 -7.42 -10.65 -9.70
C GLY A 180 -6.29 -11.51 -9.11
N PHE A 181 -6.48 -12.04 -7.90
CA PHE A 181 -5.52 -12.96 -7.28
C PHE A 181 -5.42 -14.27 -8.06
N GLY A 182 -6.54 -14.80 -8.55
CA GLY A 182 -6.59 -15.99 -9.40
C GLY A 182 -5.82 -15.78 -10.71
N ALA A 183 -6.12 -14.70 -11.42
CA ALA A 183 -5.45 -14.34 -12.68
C ALA A 183 -3.93 -14.17 -12.49
N MET A 184 -3.49 -13.47 -11.44
CA MET A 184 -2.06 -13.33 -11.12
C MET A 184 -1.39 -14.68 -10.90
N THR A 185 -2.06 -15.58 -10.18
CA THR A 185 -1.54 -16.93 -9.88
C THR A 185 -1.44 -17.76 -11.15
N LEU A 186 -2.48 -17.76 -11.98
CA LEU A 186 -2.51 -18.46 -13.27
C LEU A 186 -1.41 -17.98 -14.23
N ILE A 187 -1.24 -16.66 -14.38
CA ILE A 187 -0.17 -16.10 -15.23
C ILE A 187 1.20 -16.57 -14.75
N LYS A 188 1.40 -16.68 -13.43
CA LYS A 188 2.64 -17.17 -12.83
C LYS A 188 2.89 -18.65 -13.08
N GLU A 189 1.85 -19.48 -13.02
CA GLU A 189 1.97 -20.91 -13.31
C GLU A 189 2.28 -21.12 -14.80
N VAL A 190 1.55 -20.44 -15.69
CA VAL A 190 1.77 -20.54 -17.14
C VAL A 190 3.15 -20.00 -17.55
N SER A 191 3.59 -18.88 -16.99
CA SER A 191 4.94 -18.32 -17.25
C SER A 191 6.06 -19.08 -16.55
N GLY A 192 5.78 -19.77 -15.44
CA GLY A 192 6.74 -20.66 -14.77
C GLY A 192 6.96 -21.96 -15.54
N LEU A 193 5.92 -22.46 -16.22
CA LEU A 193 5.98 -23.65 -17.08
C LEU A 193 6.74 -23.43 -18.39
N SER A 194 6.92 -22.17 -18.84
CA SER A 194 7.58 -21.89 -20.12
C SER A 194 9.10 -21.99 -20.09
N GLY A 195 9.72 -22.18 -18.92
CA GLY A 195 11.10 -22.69 -18.74
C GLY A 195 12.25 -21.94 -19.43
N ARG A 196 12.00 -20.83 -20.13
CA ARG A 196 13.02 -20.08 -20.85
C ARG A 196 13.38 -18.81 -20.11
N PRO A 197 14.59 -18.68 -19.53
CA PRO A 197 15.11 -17.35 -19.28
C PRO A 197 15.16 -16.61 -20.62
N LEU A 198 14.57 -15.42 -20.67
CA LEU A 198 14.77 -14.49 -21.78
C LEU A 198 16.24 -14.01 -21.71
N GLU A 199 17.14 -14.83 -22.26
CA GLU A 199 18.49 -14.40 -22.55
C GLU A 199 18.42 -13.38 -23.70
N PHE A 200 18.67 -12.12 -23.37
CA PHE A 200 19.02 -11.14 -24.37
C PHE A 200 20.38 -11.54 -24.95
N ARG A 201 20.36 -12.00 -26.20
CA ARG A 201 21.56 -12.23 -26.99
C ARG A 201 22.14 -10.84 -27.32
N VAL A 202 23.21 -10.45 -26.65
CA VAL A 202 24.09 -9.33 -27.05
C VAL A 202 25.24 -9.92 -27.84
#